data_AF-A0AAD8XAE0-F1
#
_entry.id   AF-A0AAD8XAE0-F1
#
_cell.length_a   1.000
_cell.length_b   1.000
_cell.length_c   1.000
_cell.angle_alpha   90.00
_cell.angle_beta   90.00
_cell.angle_gamma   90.00
#
_symmetry.space_group_name_H-M   'P 1'
#
loop_
_entity.id
_entity.type
_entity.pdbx_description
1 polymer ?
#
loop_
_entity_poly.entity_id
_entity_poly.type
_entity_poly.pdbx_seq_one_letter_code
_entity_poly.pdbx_strand_id
1 'polypeptide(L)'
;MIRKLAPLASAGDSAQSSTSEQPFQADSKRKRQQADIACNPCRRRKSRCDGLRPTCAACQKRSSDCTYVQKREALQSSYESHEPQELLDILKSVTEQHAIQILRLWRTDTDIAAVLSFARELVFGVGTDGQLPHCLP
;
A
#
# COMPACT_ATOMS: atom_id res chain seq x y z
N MET A 1 -45.40 -13.90 41.74
CA MET A 1 -44.79 -14.80 42.75
C MET A 1 -43.40 -15.18 42.24
N ILE A 2 -42.35 -14.44 42.56
CA ILE A 2 -41.34 -14.75 43.59
C ILE A 2 -41.00 -16.25 43.68
N ARG A 3 -39.74 -16.60 43.38
CA ARG A 3 -38.84 -17.51 44.13
C ARG A 3 -37.65 -17.91 43.23
N LYS A 4 -36.39 -18.03 43.64
CA LYS A 4 -35.61 -17.73 44.86
C LYS A 4 -34.13 -17.99 44.49
N LEU A 5 -33.21 -17.35 45.20
CA LEU A 5 -31.75 -17.47 45.08
C LEU A 5 -31.18 -18.81 45.62
N ALA A 6 -30.10 -19.29 44.95
CA ALA A 6 -28.79 -19.80 45.46
C ALA A 6 -28.73 -21.00 46.46
N PRO A 7 -27.54 -21.48 46.90
CA PRO A 7 -26.31 -21.97 46.23
C PRO A 7 -25.85 -23.35 46.82
N LEU A 8 -24.67 -23.89 46.46
CA LEU A 8 -23.77 -24.79 47.24
C LEU A 8 -22.66 -25.27 46.27
N ALA A 9 -21.37 -25.39 46.55
CA ALA A 9 -20.51 -25.07 47.69
C ALA A 9 -19.07 -25.07 47.14
N SER A 10 -18.20 -24.22 47.70
CA SER A 10 -16.76 -24.26 47.48
C SER A 10 -16.12 -25.28 48.43
N ALA A 11 -15.19 -26.08 47.91
CA ALA A 11 -14.12 -26.73 48.67
C ALA A 11 -12.82 -26.31 47.96
N GLY A 12 -11.98 -25.49 48.60
CA GLY A 12 -10.67 -25.93 49.11
C GLY A 12 -9.62 -25.88 47.98
N ASP A 13 -8.44 -25.28 48.10
CA ASP A 13 -7.61 -25.04 49.27
C ASP A 13 -6.59 -23.93 48.95
N SER A 14 -6.11 -23.26 49.99
CA SER A 14 -5.15 -22.17 49.94
C SER A 14 -3.71 -22.71 49.84
N ALA A 15 -2.95 -22.28 48.85
CA ALA A 15 -1.49 -22.27 48.94
C ALA A 15 -1.00 -20.82 48.90
N GLN A 16 -0.61 -20.33 50.08
CA GLN A 16 -0.06 -19.00 50.33
C GLN A 16 1.36 -18.90 49.76
N SER A 17 1.68 -17.78 49.11
CA SER A 17 3.05 -17.30 49.03
C SER A 17 3.06 -15.80 49.29
N SER A 18 3.83 -15.43 50.32
CA SER A 18 3.82 -14.15 51.00
C SER A 18 4.73 -13.13 50.32
N THR A 19 4.38 -11.85 50.53
CA THR A 19 5.27 -10.67 50.60
C THR A 19 6.07 -10.29 49.35
N SER A 20 5.74 -9.13 48.77
CA SER A 20 6.51 -7.90 48.99
C SER A 20 5.86 -6.73 48.23
N GLU A 21 5.63 -5.66 48.97
CA GLU A 21 5.10 -4.38 48.53
C GLU A 21 5.96 -3.77 47.42
N GLN A 22 5.34 -3.26 46.33
CA GLN A 22 5.76 -2.07 45.57
C GLN A 22 4.61 -1.59 44.67
N PRO A 23 4.49 -0.28 44.42
CA PRO A 23 3.22 0.44 44.36
C PRO A 23 2.41 0.13 43.10
N PHE A 24 1.13 -0.15 43.32
CA PHE A 24 0.09 -0.21 42.30
C PHE A 24 -0.01 1.15 41.59
N GLN A 25 0.72 1.28 40.49
CA GLN A 25 0.39 2.27 39.49
C GLN A 25 -1.02 1.99 39.03
N ALA A 26 -1.91 2.93 39.36
CA ALA A 26 -3.30 2.91 39.01
C ALA A 26 -3.46 2.44 37.56
N ASP A 27 -4.11 1.29 37.41
CA ASP A 27 -4.77 0.82 36.21
C ASP A 27 -5.70 1.95 35.73
N SER A 28 -5.12 2.91 35.02
CA SER A 28 -5.82 3.69 34.02
C SER A 28 -6.32 2.64 33.06
N LYS A 29 -7.57 2.20 33.25
CA LYS A 29 -8.31 1.33 32.34
C LYS A 29 -8.14 1.97 30.97
N ARG A 30 -7.12 1.53 30.22
CA ARG A 30 -6.84 2.03 28.88
C ARG A 30 -8.03 1.55 28.09
N LYS A 31 -8.97 2.47 27.87
CA LYS A 31 -10.15 2.27 27.05
C LYS A 31 -9.68 1.49 25.83
N ARG A 32 -10.13 0.24 25.70
CA ARG A 32 -9.55 -0.73 24.78
C ARG A 32 -9.81 -0.23 23.38
N GLN A 33 -8.91 0.59 22.85
CA GLN A 33 -9.01 1.18 21.52
C GLN A 33 -8.95 0.02 20.53
N GLN A 34 -10.11 -0.34 20.00
CA GLN A 34 -10.17 -1.30 18.92
C GLN A 34 -9.63 -0.57 17.69
N ALA A 35 -8.63 -1.17 17.05
CA ALA A 35 -8.07 -0.61 15.83
C ALA A 35 -9.09 -0.73 14.68
N ASP A 36 -9.35 0.38 13.98
CA ASP A 36 -10.15 0.35 12.74
C ASP A 36 -9.48 -0.51 11.65
N ILE A 37 -8.14 -0.59 11.69
CA ILE A 37 -7.33 -1.35 10.74
C ILE A 37 -6.32 -2.21 11.52
N ALA A 38 -6.42 -3.52 11.37
CA ALA A 38 -5.40 -4.46 11.85
C ALA A 38 -4.15 -4.45 10.94
N CYS A 39 -2.96 -4.59 11.54
CA CYS A 39 -1.70 -4.77 10.79
C CYS A 39 -1.67 -6.10 10.03
N ASN A 40 -0.76 -6.22 9.05
CA ASN A 40 -0.54 -7.41 8.23
C ASN A 40 -0.35 -8.70 9.04
N PRO A 41 0.58 -8.78 10.00
CA PRO A 41 0.75 -9.99 10.80
C PRO A 41 -0.50 -10.36 11.60
N CYS A 42 -1.24 -9.38 12.14
CA CYS A 42 -2.48 -9.67 12.87
C CYS A 42 -3.60 -10.14 11.93
N ARG A 43 -3.71 -9.56 10.73
CA ARG A 43 -4.64 -10.01 9.68
C ARG A 43 -4.35 -11.44 9.25
N ARG A 44 -3.10 -11.76 8.88
CA ARG A 44 -2.67 -13.10 8.47
C ARG A 44 -2.97 -14.15 9.54
N ARG A 45 -2.76 -13.80 10.81
CA ARG A 45 -3.00 -14.69 11.96
C ARG A 45 -4.43 -14.64 12.49
N LYS A 46 -5.33 -13.84 11.89
CA LYS A 46 -6.70 -13.61 12.36
C LYS A 46 -6.77 -13.26 13.87
N SER A 47 -5.76 -12.56 14.36
CA SER A 47 -5.61 -12.20 15.77
C SER A 47 -6.05 -10.76 16.01
N ARG A 48 -6.48 -10.45 17.24
CA ARG A 48 -6.85 -9.08 17.63
C ARG A 48 -5.65 -8.14 17.48
N CYS A 49 -5.87 -7.02 16.81
CA CYS A 49 -4.88 -5.95 16.68
C CYS A 49 -5.32 -4.75 17.52
N ASP A 50 -4.42 -4.24 18.36
CA ASP A 50 -4.67 -3.05 19.18
C ASP A 50 -4.31 -1.74 18.45
N GLY A 51 -3.82 -1.81 17.20
CA GLY A 51 -3.66 -0.64 16.34
C GLY A 51 -2.54 0.33 16.70
N LEU A 52 -1.81 0.09 17.79
CA LEU A 52 -0.70 0.95 18.20
C LEU A 52 0.36 1.05 17.08
N ARG A 53 0.88 2.26 16.87
CA ARG A 53 1.99 2.56 15.95
C ARG A 53 3.22 2.95 16.77
N PRO A 54 4.46 2.58 16.36
CA PRO A 54 4.84 1.89 15.12
C PRO A 54 4.58 0.38 15.14
N THR A 55 4.44 -0.23 16.31
CA THR A 55 4.22 -1.68 16.47
C THR A 55 3.03 -1.95 17.38
N CYS A 56 2.10 -2.80 16.94
CA CYS A 56 0.96 -3.17 17.80
C CYS A 56 1.41 -4.10 18.94
N ALA A 57 0.73 -4.07 20.09
CA ALA A 57 1.14 -4.85 21.27
C ALA A 57 1.24 -6.36 21.00
N ALA A 58 0.34 -6.91 20.16
CA ALA A 58 0.40 -8.30 19.74
C ALA A 58 1.66 -8.63 18.93
N CYS A 59 2.15 -7.71 18.09
CA CYS A 59 3.38 -7.89 17.32
C CYS A 59 4.63 -7.65 18.17
N GLN A 60 4.57 -6.70 19.10
CA GLN A 60 5.65 -6.45 20.05
C GLN A 60 5.94 -7.68 20.92
N LYS A 61 4.90 -8.29 21.49
CA LYS A 61 5.03 -9.54 22.28
C LYS A 61 5.59 -10.72 21.49
N ARG A 62 5.39 -10.71 20.17
CA ARG A 62 5.80 -11.81 19.27
C ARG A 62 7.08 -11.49 18.51
N SER A 63 7.70 -10.34 18.81
CA SER A 63 8.86 -9.82 18.10
C SER A 63 8.73 -9.94 16.57
N SER A 64 7.53 -9.65 16.04
CA SER A 64 7.22 -9.83 14.62
C SER A 64 7.16 -8.49 13.91
N ASP A 65 7.63 -8.45 12.67
CA ASP A 65 7.61 -7.24 11.84
C ASP A 65 6.17 -6.73 11.62
N CYS A 66 5.88 -5.55 12.17
CA CYS A 66 4.55 -5.00 12.26
C CYS A 66 4.29 -4.02 11.13
N THR A 67 3.97 -4.57 9.96
CA THR A 67 3.66 -3.75 8.79
C THR A 67 2.16 -3.53 8.65
N TYR A 68 1.76 -2.34 8.21
CA TYR A 68 0.40 -2.03 7.77
C TYR A 68 0.39 -1.92 6.25
N VAL A 69 -0.66 -2.39 5.57
CA VAL A 69 -0.78 -2.27 4.10
C VAL A 69 -0.74 -0.79 3.72
N GLN A 70 0.27 -0.38 2.96
CA GLN A 70 0.22 0.86 2.21
C GLN A 70 -0.56 0.56 0.93
N LYS A 71 -1.78 1.10 0.81
CA LYS A 71 -2.72 0.77 -0.29
C LYS A 71 -2.24 1.22 -1.68
N ARG A 72 -1.06 1.84 -1.83
CA ARG A 72 -0.71 2.52 -3.09
C ARG A 72 -0.06 1.65 -4.16
N GLU A 73 0.78 0.67 -3.82
CA GLU A 73 1.72 0.18 -4.85
C GLU A 73 1.23 -1.08 -5.59
N ALA A 74 0.41 -1.93 -4.97
CA ALA A 74 0.04 -3.23 -5.55
C ALA A 74 -1.03 -3.17 -6.68
N LEU A 75 -1.64 -2.01 -6.92
CA LEU A 75 -2.58 -1.80 -8.03
C LEU A 75 -2.02 -0.88 -9.12
N GLN A 76 -0.84 -0.28 -8.90
CA GLN A 76 -0.22 0.63 -9.87
C GLN A 76 0.57 -0.15 -10.93
N SER A 77 1.22 -1.26 -10.59
CA SER A 77 2.08 -1.98 -11.56
C SER A 77 1.33 -2.90 -12.54
N SER A 78 0.06 -3.24 -12.30
CA SER A 78 -0.71 -4.13 -13.19
C SER A 78 -1.59 -3.37 -14.19
N TYR A 79 -1.64 -2.03 -14.08
CA TYR A 79 -2.42 -1.15 -14.95
C TYR A 79 -1.68 0.18 -15.22
N GLU A 80 -0.35 0.20 -15.11
CA GLU A 80 0.42 1.23 -15.81
C GLU A 80 0.37 0.87 -17.29
N SER A 81 -0.54 1.52 -18.01
CA SER A 81 -0.63 1.43 -19.45
C SER A 81 0.75 1.80 -20.02
N HIS A 82 1.45 0.84 -20.62
CA HIS A 82 2.74 1.10 -21.28
C HIS A 82 2.57 1.98 -22.53
N GLU A 83 1.39 1.94 -23.16
CA GLU A 83 1.04 2.72 -24.35
C GLU A 83 1.29 4.25 -24.21
N PRO A 84 0.79 4.95 -23.17
CA PRO A 84 1.09 6.38 -23.00
C PRO A 84 2.57 6.66 -22.71
N GLN A 85 3.28 5.77 -22.00
CA GLN A 85 4.72 5.98 -21.75
C GLN A 85 5.52 5.86 -23.05
N GLU A 86 5.24 4.84 -23.85
CA GLU A 86 5.88 4.64 -25.14
C GLU A 86 5.59 5.81 -26.09
N LEU A 87 4.34 6.30 -26.14
CA LEU A 87 3.99 7.45 -26.98
C LEU A 87 4.79 8.70 -26.58
N LEU A 88 4.95 8.93 -25.26
CA LEU A 88 5.73 10.05 -24.75
C LEU A 88 7.22 9.93 -25.12
N ASP A 89 7.77 8.72 -25.06
CA ASP A 89 9.17 8.48 -25.43
C ASP A 89 9.39 8.65 -26.93
N ILE A 90 8.43 8.24 -27.77
CA ILE A 90 8.47 8.51 -29.21
C ILE A 90 8.37 10.03 -29.46
N LEU A 91 7.40 10.74 -28.85
CA LEU A 91 7.26 12.19 -29.02
C LEU A 91 8.50 12.99 -28.59
N LYS A 92 9.28 12.49 -27.62
CA LYS A 92 10.54 13.11 -27.18
C LYS A 92 11.72 12.85 -28.12
N SER A 93 11.67 11.77 -28.91
CA SER A 93 12.79 11.32 -29.74
C SER A 93 12.63 11.67 -31.23
N VAL A 94 11.40 11.87 -31.71
CA VAL A 94 11.12 12.25 -33.09
C VAL A 94 11.38 13.75 -33.35
N THR A 95 11.48 14.11 -34.62
CA THR A 95 11.58 15.51 -35.04
C THR A 95 10.29 16.28 -34.78
N GLU A 96 10.36 17.61 -34.72
CA GLU A 96 9.20 18.49 -34.52
C GLU A 96 8.11 18.24 -35.60
N GLN A 97 8.52 18.01 -36.86
CA GLN A 97 7.58 17.74 -37.95
C GLN A 97 6.79 16.44 -37.72
N HIS A 98 7.45 15.36 -37.30
CA HIS A 98 6.80 14.08 -36.99
C HIS A 98 5.93 14.19 -35.75
N ALA A 99 6.37 14.90 -34.70
CA ALA A 99 5.55 15.15 -33.52
C ALA A 99 4.24 15.87 -33.87
N ILE A 100 4.30 16.89 -34.74
CA ILE A 100 3.11 17.60 -35.23
C ILE A 100 2.18 16.66 -36.01
N GLN A 101 2.71 15.76 -36.84
CA GLN A 101 1.89 14.78 -37.57
C GLN A 101 1.19 13.81 -36.61
N ILE A 102 1.91 13.26 -35.63
CA ILE A 102 1.34 12.38 -34.58
C ILE A 102 0.22 13.12 -33.83
N LEU A 103 0.45 14.37 -33.43
CA LEU A 103 -0.54 15.19 -32.72
C LEU A 103 -1.75 15.58 -33.59
N ARG A 104 -1.58 15.70 -34.91
CA ARG A 104 -2.70 15.93 -35.84
C ARG A 104 -3.56 14.69 -35.96
N LEU A 105 -2.94 13.51 -36.10
CA LEU A 105 -3.64 12.23 -36.12
C LEU A 105 -4.42 12.01 -34.82
N TRP A 106 -3.84 12.34 -33.68
CA TRP A 106 -4.51 12.16 -32.40
C TRP A 106 -5.75 13.06 -32.24
N ARG A 107 -5.77 14.22 -32.90
CA ARG A 107 -6.93 15.12 -32.91
C ARG A 107 -8.08 14.66 -33.80
N THR A 108 -7.94 13.61 -34.62
CA THR A 108 -9.01 13.10 -35.49
C THR A 108 -9.79 11.93 -34.86
N ASP A 109 -9.94 11.93 -33.52
CA ASP A 109 -10.64 10.89 -32.75
C ASP A 109 -10.13 9.46 -32.99
N THR A 110 -8.81 9.28 -33.00
CA THR A 110 -8.16 7.97 -33.14
C THR A 110 -7.76 7.38 -31.79
N ASP A 111 -7.83 6.05 -31.67
CA ASP A 111 -7.35 5.32 -30.48
C ASP A 111 -5.83 5.40 -30.32
N ILE A 112 -5.34 5.32 -29.08
CA ILE A 112 -3.91 5.41 -28.75
C ILE A 112 -3.08 4.33 -29.45
N ALA A 113 -3.61 3.13 -29.67
CA ALA A 113 -2.91 2.06 -30.38
C ALA A 113 -2.70 2.39 -31.86
N ALA A 114 -3.67 3.06 -32.50
CA ALA A 114 -3.54 3.52 -33.88
C ALA A 114 -2.51 4.65 -33.99
N VAL A 115 -2.50 5.58 -33.03
CA VAL A 115 -1.50 6.66 -32.94
C VAL A 115 -0.09 6.08 -32.73
N LEU A 116 0.06 5.08 -31.86
CA LEU A 116 1.34 4.41 -31.62
C LEU A 116 1.83 3.64 -32.85
N SER A 117 0.94 2.97 -33.57
CA SER A 117 1.30 2.27 -34.81
C SER A 117 1.87 3.26 -35.84
N PHE A 118 1.19 4.39 -36.04
CA PHE A 118 1.67 5.46 -36.91
C PHE A 118 2.97 6.10 -36.41
N ALA A 119 3.07 6.36 -35.10
CA ALA A 119 4.26 6.93 -34.50
C ALA A 119 5.49 6.03 -34.68
N ARG A 120 5.33 4.71 -34.52
CA ARG A 120 6.38 3.71 -34.78
C ARG A 120 6.79 3.69 -36.25
N GLU A 121 5.84 3.73 -37.19
CA GLU A 121 6.13 3.79 -38.63
C GLU A 121 6.98 5.01 -39.01
N LEU A 122 6.70 6.17 -38.41
CA LEU A 122 7.50 7.38 -38.61
C LEU A 122 8.93 7.26 -38.05
N VAL A 123 9.17 6.40 -37.06
CA VAL A 123 10.53 6.11 -36.55
C VAL A 123 11.28 5.16 -37.50
N PHE A 124 10.61 4.14 -38.05
CA PHE A 124 11.25 3.17 -38.95
C PHE A 124 11.53 3.72 -40.35
N GLY A 125 10.88 4.82 -40.76
CA GLY A 125 11.18 5.56 -41.98
C GLY A 125 12.41 6.46 -41.89
N VAL A 126 12.98 6.65 -40.69
CA VAL A 126 14.20 7.46 -40.50
C VAL A 126 15.41 6.54 -40.63
N GLY A 127 15.84 6.35 -41.88
CA GLY A 127 17.24 6.05 -42.14
C GLY A 127 18.10 7.09 -41.42
N THR A 128 19.09 6.60 -40.69
CA THR A 128 20.09 7.37 -39.97
C THR A 128 20.77 8.39 -40.87
N ASP A 129 20.38 9.65 -40.79
CA ASP A 129 21.26 10.76 -41.14
C ASP A 129 21.33 11.69 -39.93
N GLY A 130 22.51 11.72 -39.35
CA GLY A 130 22.78 12.32 -38.06
C GLY A 130 22.57 13.83 -38.07
N GLN A 131 22.15 14.34 -36.92
CA GLN A 131 22.75 15.55 -36.36
C GLN A 131 22.45 15.59 -34.86
N LEU A 132 23.46 15.23 -34.08
CA LEU A 132 23.57 15.67 -32.69
C LEU A 132 23.71 17.20 -32.72
N PRO A 133 22.83 18.00 -32.09
CA PRO A 133 23.19 19.38 -31.82
C PRO A 133 24.20 19.33 -30.68
N HIS A 134 25.45 19.54 -31.09
CA HIS A 134 26.56 19.95 -30.25
C HIS A 134 26.16 21.07 -29.29
N CYS A 135 26.87 21.04 -28.15
CA CYS A 135 27.02 22.06 -27.12
C CYS A 135 26.89 23.52 -27.61
N LEU A 136 26.35 24.39 -26.76
CA LEU A 136 26.98 25.60 -26.19
C LEU A 136 25.96 26.41 -25.36
N PRO A 137 26.37 27.40 -24.53
CA PRO A 137 27.73 27.76 -24.10
C PRO A 137 28.04 27.43 -22.63
#